data_AF-A0A3R7AUA8-F1
#
_entry.id   AF-A0A3R7AUA8-F1
#
_cell.length_a   1.000
_cell.length_b   1.000
_cell.length_c   1.000
_cell.angle_alpha   90.00
_cell.angle_beta   90.00
_cell.angle_gamma   90.00
#
_symmetry.space_group_name_H-M   'P 1'
#
loop_
_entity.id
_entity.type
_entity.pdbx_description
1 polymer ?
#
loop_
_entity_poly.entity_id
_entity_poly.type
_entity_poly.pdbx_seq_one_letter_code
_entity_poly.pdbx_strand_id
1 'polypeptide(L)'
;MTMYHIYNFFLIISIVLMSYLVYKLPSRRTIIFLSTAMAILAVGLTTGFYPEQSIWKSIHDAIPVLLMIITLEIFSYTIERTGIAKLATIKLLTKTKNPEFISLFFIIITYILSLFINNLAAVLILLPIILLVGDALKLRMQPLLVMVIIASNIAGASTMIGDFPNIVISRYARVSFLDFLKYMGLPLLFLMIATIFLYLQAFPYVKQEKEKIRSFEHKYHFNLIRRYFNHIEEITPNFRMVLVIVIFASMVIGFIIVPVDYVFIALLFMATV
;
A
#
# COMPACT_ATOMS: atom_id res chain seq x y z
N MET A 1 -18.61 40.95 3.01
CA MET A 1 -17.97 39.63 2.82
C MET A 1 -16.74 39.87 1.96
N THR A 2 -15.52 39.69 2.48
CA THR A 2 -14.30 39.94 1.69
C THR A 2 -14.29 39.03 0.46
N MET A 3 -13.77 39.50 -0.69
CA MET A 3 -13.64 38.73 -1.94
C MET A 3 -13.10 37.31 -1.70
N TYR A 4 -12.19 37.17 -0.73
CA TYR A 4 -11.64 35.90 -0.25
C TYR A 4 -12.71 34.86 0.18
N HIS A 5 -13.73 35.27 0.93
CA HIS A 5 -14.80 34.36 1.36
C HIS A 5 -15.68 33.89 0.21
N ILE A 6 -15.86 34.74 -0.80
CA ILE A 6 -16.64 34.41 -2.01
C ILE A 6 -15.89 33.34 -2.80
N TYR A 7 -14.57 33.48 -2.99
CA TYR A 7 -13.77 32.47 -3.68
C TYR A 7 -13.70 31.13 -2.95
N ASN A 8 -13.52 31.14 -1.63
CA ASN A 8 -13.55 29.91 -0.84
C ASN A 8 -14.90 29.19 -0.94
N PHE A 9 -16.00 29.95 -0.98
CA PHE A 9 -17.33 29.38 -1.15
C PHE A 9 -17.48 28.67 -2.52
N PHE A 10 -17.04 29.28 -3.61
CA PHE A 10 -17.06 28.64 -4.94
C PHE A 10 -16.14 27.40 -5.02
N LEU A 11 -14.99 27.44 -4.36
CA LEU A 11 -14.06 26.32 -4.32
C LEU A 11 -14.66 25.14 -3.55
N ILE A 12 -15.26 25.39 -2.38
CA ILE A 12 -15.97 24.37 -1.60
C ILE A 12 -17.13 23.78 -2.41
N ILE A 13 -17.96 24.61 -3.06
CA ILE A 13 -19.05 24.13 -3.91
C ILE A 13 -18.51 23.24 -5.03
N SER A 14 -17.44 23.66 -5.71
CA SER A 14 -16.83 22.89 -6.79
C SER A 14 -16.37 21.52 -6.31
N ILE A 15 -15.73 21.43 -5.14
CA ILE A 15 -15.28 20.16 -4.53
C ILE A 15 -16.47 19.27 -4.15
N VAL A 16 -17.51 19.83 -3.52
CA VAL A 16 -18.70 19.09 -3.11
C VAL A 16 -19.45 18.53 -4.32
N LEU A 17 -19.65 19.36 -5.35
CA LEU A 17 -20.35 18.98 -6.58
C LEU A 17 -19.58 17.90 -7.33
N MET A 18 -18.26 18.06 -7.42
CA MET A 18 -17.37 17.06 -7.99
C MET A 18 -17.45 15.73 -7.22
N SER A 19 -17.40 15.76 -5.89
CA SER A 19 -17.48 14.55 -5.06
C SER A 19 -18.81 13.82 -5.24
N TYR A 20 -19.91 14.56 -5.30
CA TYR A 20 -21.23 14.02 -5.61
C TYR A 20 -21.32 13.41 -7.01
N LEU A 21 -20.75 14.09 -8.02
CA LEU A 21 -20.74 13.58 -9.40
C LEU A 21 -19.89 12.30 -9.53
N VAL A 22 -18.73 12.22 -8.86
CA VAL A 22 -17.90 11.02 -8.83
C VAL A 22 -18.66 9.85 -8.18
N TYR A 23 -19.39 10.11 -7.10
CA TYR A 23 -20.24 9.11 -6.46
C TYR A 23 -21.35 8.61 -7.39
N LYS A 24 -22.06 9.53 -8.06
CA LYS A 24 -23.20 9.18 -8.94
C LYS A 24 -22.77 8.54 -10.25
N LEU A 25 -21.61 8.92 -10.77
CA LEU A 25 -21.11 8.51 -12.08
C LEU A 25 -19.68 7.95 -11.97
N PRO A 26 -19.48 6.80 -11.30
CA PRO A 26 -18.15 6.26 -11.02
C PRO A 26 -17.37 5.95 -12.30
N SER A 27 -18.05 5.51 -13.37
CA SER A 27 -17.43 5.24 -14.68
C SER A 27 -16.88 6.50 -15.37
N ARG A 28 -17.34 7.70 -14.99
CA ARG A 28 -16.93 8.98 -15.58
C ARG A 28 -16.00 9.79 -14.67
N ARG A 29 -15.50 9.20 -13.59
CA ARG A 29 -14.67 9.88 -12.58
C ARG A 29 -13.57 10.73 -13.21
N THR A 30 -12.80 10.19 -14.17
CA THR A 30 -11.69 10.91 -14.81
C THR A 30 -12.15 12.19 -15.51
N ILE A 31 -13.25 12.12 -16.27
CA ILE A 31 -13.81 13.29 -16.97
C ILE A 31 -14.29 14.33 -15.95
N ILE A 32 -14.90 13.89 -14.85
CA ILE A 32 -15.39 14.78 -13.79
C ILE A 32 -14.23 15.49 -13.10
N PHE A 33 -13.15 14.78 -12.75
CA PHE A 33 -11.94 15.38 -12.19
C PHE A 33 -11.35 16.45 -13.13
N LEU A 34 -11.15 16.10 -14.41
CA LEU A 34 -10.52 16.99 -15.39
C LEU A 34 -11.39 18.22 -15.68
N SER A 35 -12.69 18.03 -15.90
CA SER A 35 -13.61 19.14 -16.16
C SER A 35 -13.75 20.07 -14.95
N THR A 36 -13.78 19.53 -13.74
CA THR A 36 -13.79 20.34 -12.50
C THR A 36 -12.49 21.14 -12.36
N ALA A 37 -11.33 20.52 -12.60
CA ALA A 37 -10.04 21.20 -12.55
C ALA A 37 -9.96 22.34 -13.58
N MET A 38 -10.39 22.08 -14.83
CA MET A 38 -10.46 23.11 -15.87
C MET A 38 -11.43 24.24 -15.53
N ALA A 39 -12.59 23.93 -14.94
CA ALA A 39 -13.54 24.94 -14.51
C ALA A 39 -12.97 25.83 -13.39
N ILE A 40 -12.32 25.23 -12.39
CA ILE A 40 -11.64 25.97 -11.31
C ILE A 40 -10.56 26.88 -11.89
N LEU A 41 -9.74 26.38 -12.82
CA LEU A 41 -8.70 27.15 -13.51
C LEU A 41 -9.26 28.34 -14.31
N ALA A 42 -10.30 28.11 -15.10
CA ALA A 42 -10.94 29.15 -15.91
C ALA A 42 -11.56 30.25 -15.03
N VAL A 43 -12.26 29.87 -13.95
CA VAL A 43 -12.83 30.82 -12.99
C VAL A 43 -11.73 31.61 -12.29
N GLY A 44 -10.65 30.95 -11.85
CA GLY A 44 -9.59 31.66 -11.13
C GLY A 44 -8.80 32.63 -12.00
N LEU A 45 -8.56 32.29 -13.27
CA LEU A 45 -7.92 33.18 -14.24
C LEU A 45 -8.81 34.39 -14.58
N THR A 46 -10.11 34.18 -14.79
CA THR A 46 -11.05 35.26 -15.14
C THR A 46 -11.36 36.20 -13.98
N THR A 47 -11.36 35.68 -12.74
CA THR A 47 -11.66 36.47 -11.53
C THR A 47 -10.41 37.07 -10.87
N GLY A 48 -9.21 36.67 -11.30
CA GLY A 48 -7.95 37.07 -10.65
C GLY A 48 -7.79 36.47 -9.26
N PHE A 49 -8.43 35.33 -8.97
CA PHE A 49 -8.38 34.66 -7.68
C PHE A 49 -6.96 34.22 -7.29
N TYR A 50 -6.13 33.87 -8.28
CA TYR A 50 -4.71 33.59 -8.11
C TYR A 50 -3.86 34.21 -9.23
N PRO A 51 -2.62 34.63 -8.94
CA PRO A 51 -1.66 35.04 -9.97
C PRO A 51 -1.38 33.90 -10.94
N GLU A 52 -1.26 34.18 -12.23
CA GLU A 52 -0.91 33.17 -13.24
C GLU A 52 0.40 32.44 -12.90
N GLN A 53 1.38 33.18 -12.37
CA GLN A 53 2.66 32.64 -11.91
C GLN A 53 2.50 31.57 -10.82
N SER A 54 1.46 31.68 -9.97
CA SER A 54 1.17 30.69 -8.94
C SER A 54 0.65 29.38 -9.55
N ILE A 55 -0.07 29.42 -10.67
CA ILE A 55 -0.55 28.22 -11.37
C ILE A 55 0.64 27.43 -11.90
N TRP A 56 1.54 28.09 -12.64
CA TRP A 56 2.74 27.47 -13.19
C TRP A 56 3.64 26.89 -12.11
N LYS A 57 3.80 27.62 -11.00
CA LYS A 57 4.54 27.14 -9.83
C LYS A 57 3.89 25.88 -9.23
N SER A 58 2.57 25.88 -9.02
CA SER A 58 1.86 24.71 -8.48
C SER A 58 1.97 23.49 -9.38
N ILE A 59 1.90 23.66 -10.70
CA ILE A 59 2.11 22.56 -11.65
C ILE A 59 3.54 22.03 -11.54
N HIS A 60 4.54 22.93 -11.52
CA HIS A 60 5.94 22.55 -11.38
C HIS A 60 6.21 21.79 -10.08
N ASP A 61 5.67 22.27 -8.95
CA ASP A 61 5.83 21.65 -7.63
C ASP A 61 5.11 20.27 -7.54
N ALA A 62 4.08 20.04 -8.36
CA ALA A 62 3.35 18.77 -8.42
C ALA A 62 4.06 17.69 -9.28
N ILE A 63 4.89 18.06 -10.26
CA ILE A 63 5.56 17.11 -11.16
C ILE A 63 6.37 16.05 -10.37
N PRO A 64 7.25 16.43 -9.42
CA PRO A 64 8.00 15.44 -8.64
C PRO A 64 7.07 14.46 -7.92
N VAL A 65 6.02 14.96 -7.26
CA VAL A 65 5.05 14.12 -6.55
C VAL A 65 4.38 13.12 -7.48
N LEU A 66 3.95 13.55 -8.67
CA LEU A 66 3.34 12.67 -9.67
C LEU A 66 4.30 11.58 -10.14
N LEU A 67 5.57 11.93 -10.37
CA LEU A 67 6.61 10.95 -10.74
C LEU A 67 6.85 9.94 -9.61
N MET A 68 6.85 10.38 -8.35
CA MET A 68 6.97 9.50 -7.19
C MET A 68 5.82 8.50 -7.11
N ILE A 69 4.58 8.98 -7.29
CA ILE A 69 3.36 8.17 -7.31
C ILE A 69 3.44 7.11 -8.41
N ILE A 70 3.73 7.50 -9.65
CA ILE A 70 3.83 6.60 -10.80
C ILE A 70 4.89 5.52 -10.54
N THR A 71 6.04 5.92 -10.01
CA THR A 71 7.15 5.00 -9.73
C THR A 71 6.79 3.98 -8.66
N LEU A 72 6.12 4.39 -7.57
CA LEU A 72 5.65 3.45 -6.54
C LEU A 72 4.64 2.44 -7.07
N GLU A 73 3.75 2.87 -7.96
CA GLU A 73 2.74 1.98 -8.55
C GLU A 73 3.38 0.96 -9.49
N ILE A 74 4.34 1.39 -10.33
CA ILE A 74 5.13 0.46 -11.17
C ILE A 74 5.91 -0.52 -10.28
N PHE A 75 6.53 -0.03 -9.21
CA PHE A 75 7.27 -0.87 -8.27
C PHE A 75 6.36 -1.91 -7.58
N SER A 76 5.18 -1.48 -7.12
CA SER A 76 4.17 -2.35 -6.50
C SER A 76 3.70 -3.45 -7.47
N TYR A 77 3.40 -3.07 -8.71
CA TYR A 77 3.06 -4.00 -9.78
C TYR A 77 4.19 -5.01 -10.07
N THR A 78 5.44 -4.55 -10.02
CA THR A 78 6.61 -5.41 -10.26
C THR A 78 6.75 -6.45 -9.15
N ILE A 79 6.62 -6.05 -7.87
CA ILE A 79 6.62 -6.98 -6.72
C ILE A 79 5.54 -8.04 -6.88
N GLU A 80 4.32 -7.66 -7.23
CA GLU A 80 3.21 -8.60 -7.45
C GLU A 80 3.58 -9.69 -8.46
N ARG A 81 4.14 -9.27 -9.61
CA ARG A 81 4.55 -10.16 -10.71
C ARG A 81 5.73 -11.06 -10.36
N THR A 82 6.57 -10.67 -9.40
CA THR A 82 7.71 -11.51 -9.00
C THR A 82 7.29 -12.78 -8.28
N GLY A 83 6.16 -12.79 -7.58
CA GLY A 83 5.77 -13.94 -6.76
C GLY A 83 6.61 -14.16 -5.50
N ILE A 84 7.40 -13.17 -5.04
CA ILE A 84 8.18 -13.24 -3.78
C ILE A 84 7.27 -13.61 -2.60
N ALA A 85 6.09 -12.99 -2.50
CA ALA A 85 5.11 -13.30 -1.44
C ALA A 85 4.64 -14.77 -1.48
N LYS A 86 4.46 -15.33 -2.68
CA LYS A 86 4.09 -16.73 -2.88
C LYS A 86 5.21 -17.65 -2.40
N LEU A 87 6.46 -17.38 -2.80
CA LEU A 87 7.63 -18.13 -2.34
C LEU A 87 7.82 -18.10 -0.83
N ALA A 88 7.67 -16.92 -0.22
CA ALA A 88 7.77 -16.76 1.23
C ALA A 88 6.72 -17.62 1.94
N THR A 89 5.50 -17.64 1.41
CA THR A 89 4.40 -18.46 1.93
C THR A 89 4.68 -19.96 1.78
N ILE A 90 5.15 -20.43 0.62
CA ILE A 90 5.54 -21.85 0.41
C ILE A 90 6.61 -22.26 1.43
N LYS A 91 7.67 -21.45 1.57
CA LYS A 91 8.76 -21.72 2.53
C LYS A 91 8.29 -21.75 3.98
N LEU A 92 7.26 -20.97 4.33
CA LEU A 92 6.67 -21.03 5.65
C LEU A 92 5.88 -22.33 5.84
N LEU A 93 5.05 -22.70 4.86
CA LEU A 93 4.19 -23.88 4.92
C LEU A 93 4.96 -25.20 4.96
N THR A 94 6.20 -25.23 4.45
CA THR A 94 7.10 -26.38 4.62
C THR A 94 7.66 -26.48 6.04
N LYS A 95 7.74 -25.38 6.79
CA LYS A 95 8.25 -25.34 8.16
C LYS A 95 7.16 -25.53 9.22
N THR A 96 5.97 -24.99 9.00
CA THR A 96 4.88 -25.04 9.97
C THR A 96 3.51 -25.09 9.30
N LYS A 97 2.59 -25.81 9.93
CA LYS A 97 1.16 -25.83 9.58
C LYS A 97 0.29 -25.27 10.71
N ASN A 98 0.89 -24.59 11.69
CA ASN A 98 0.15 -24.03 12.81
C ASN A 98 -0.64 -22.79 12.36
N PRO A 99 -1.99 -22.79 12.45
CA PRO A 99 -2.86 -21.68 12.08
C PRO A 99 -2.47 -20.31 12.68
N GLU A 100 -2.04 -20.30 13.94
CA GLU A 100 -1.64 -19.08 14.65
C GLU A 100 -0.42 -18.43 14.00
N PHE A 101 0.63 -19.22 13.78
CA PHE A 101 1.88 -18.74 13.18
C PHE A 101 1.67 -18.27 11.74
N ILE A 102 0.79 -18.93 10.99
CA ILE A 102 0.49 -18.57 9.61
C ILE A 102 -0.33 -17.28 9.54
N SER A 103 -1.32 -17.13 10.44
CA SER A 103 -2.06 -15.87 10.58
C SER A 103 -1.12 -14.72 10.93
N LEU A 104 -0.25 -14.93 11.93
CA LEU A 104 0.73 -13.93 12.35
C LEU A 104 1.73 -13.60 11.24
N PHE A 105 2.18 -14.59 10.48
CA PHE A 105 3.01 -14.37 9.31
C PHE A 105 2.34 -13.45 8.30
N PHE A 106 1.08 -13.70 7.94
CA PHE A 106 0.37 -12.84 6.99
C PHE A 106 0.21 -11.40 7.51
N ILE A 107 -0.07 -11.23 8.80
CA ILE A 107 -0.15 -9.90 9.43
C ILE A 107 1.20 -9.18 9.34
N ILE A 108 2.29 -9.86 9.73
CA ILE A 108 3.64 -9.27 9.77
C ILE A 108 4.16 -8.99 8.36
N ILE A 109 4.01 -9.92 7.41
CA ILE A 109 4.48 -9.72 6.04
C ILE A 109 3.69 -8.61 5.34
N THR A 110 2.39 -8.47 5.63
CA THR A 110 1.58 -7.33 5.15
C THR A 110 2.14 -6.02 5.67
N TYR A 111 2.37 -5.92 6.99
CA TYR A 111 2.95 -4.74 7.61
C TYR A 111 4.29 -4.39 6.97
N ILE A 112 5.21 -5.36 6.87
CA ILE A 112 6.56 -5.13 6.31
C ILE A 112 6.49 -4.70 4.85
N LEU A 113 5.68 -5.35 4.01
CA LEU A 113 5.54 -4.96 2.60
C LEU A 113 4.98 -3.53 2.50
N SER A 114 3.91 -3.25 3.25
CA SER A 114 3.21 -1.98 3.20
C SER A 114 3.97 -0.79 3.81
N LEU A 115 5.12 -1.02 4.45
CA LEU A 115 6.04 0.08 4.81
C LEU A 115 6.66 0.74 3.57
N PHE A 116 6.63 0.09 2.41
CA PHE A 116 7.35 0.52 1.22
C PHE A 116 6.50 0.56 -0.05
N ILE A 117 5.39 -0.17 -0.06
CA ILE A 117 4.38 -0.12 -1.12
C ILE A 117 3.07 0.39 -0.56
N ASN A 118 2.21 0.86 -1.48
CA ASN A 118 0.87 1.32 -1.17
C ASN A 118 0.08 0.25 -0.38
N ASN A 119 -0.64 0.68 0.68
CA ASN A 119 -1.42 -0.19 1.56
C ASN A 119 -2.42 -1.08 0.82
N LEU A 120 -3.08 -0.55 -0.21
CA LEU A 120 -4.01 -1.31 -1.04
C LEU A 120 -3.28 -2.37 -1.87
N ALA A 121 -2.15 -2.02 -2.47
CA ALA A 121 -1.35 -2.95 -3.26
C ALA A 121 -0.84 -4.12 -2.40
N ALA A 122 -0.34 -3.85 -1.19
CA ALA A 122 0.11 -4.89 -0.26
C ALA A 122 -0.99 -5.90 0.06
N VAL A 123 -2.20 -5.41 0.34
CA VAL A 123 -3.37 -6.27 0.61
C VAL A 123 -3.73 -7.08 -0.63
N LEU A 124 -3.80 -6.47 -1.81
CA LEU A 124 -4.19 -7.16 -3.04
C LEU A 124 -3.19 -8.24 -3.47
N ILE A 125 -1.89 -8.02 -3.24
CA ILE A 125 -0.84 -9.02 -3.50
C ILE A 125 -1.03 -10.25 -2.61
N LEU A 126 -1.35 -10.06 -1.34
CA LEU A 126 -1.44 -11.13 -0.35
C LEU A 126 -2.82 -11.79 -0.28
N LEU A 127 -3.90 -11.07 -0.56
CA LEU A 127 -5.27 -11.53 -0.46
C LEU A 127 -5.52 -12.89 -1.16
N PRO A 128 -5.15 -13.12 -2.43
CA PRO A 128 -5.40 -14.41 -3.08
C PRO A 128 -4.63 -15.56 -2.38
N ILE A 129 -3.46 -15.27 -1.82
CA ILE A 129 -2.64 -16.24 -1.09
C ILE A 129 -3.29 -16.55 0.27
N ILE A 130 -3.74 -15.51 0.99
CA ILE A 130 -4.42 -15.64 2.28
C ILE A 130 -5.71 -16.44 2.13
N LEU A 131 -6.52 -16.17 1.09
CA LEU A 131 -7.76 -16.90 0.84
C LEU A 131 -7.49 -18.39 0.56
N LEU A 132 -6.51 -18.69 -0.29
CA LEU A 132 -6.15 -20.07 -0.59
C LEU A 132 -5.63 -20.82 0.65
N VAL A 133 -4.66 -20.23 1.35
CA VAL A 133 -4.01 -20.88 2.51
C VAL A 133 -4.97 -20.94 3.69
N GLY A 134 -5.78 -19.91 3.88
CA GLY A 134 -6.72 -19.82 4.97
C GLY A 134 -7.85 -20.83 4.83
N ASP A 135 -8.35 -21.09 3.61
CA ASP A 135 -9.36 -22.11 3.38
C ASP A 135 -8.77 -23.50 3.62
N ALA A 136 -7.56 -23.73 3.13
CA ALA A 136 -6.85 -25.00 3.28
C ALA A 136 -6.42 -25.33 4.72
N LEU A 137 -6.33 -24.33 5.60
CA LEU A 137 -5.98 -24.51 7.01
C LEU A 137 -7.12 -24.16 7.96
N LYS A 138 -8.31 -23.86 7.41
CA LYS A 138 -9.51 -23.44 8.14
C LYS A 138 -9.23 -22.31 9.13
N LEU A 139 -8.48 -21.31 8.67
CA LEU A 139 -8.21 -20.11 9.44
C LEU A 139 -9.50 -19.31 9.63
N ARG A 140 -9.57 -18.53 10.70
CA ARG A 140 -10.65 -17.54 10.88
C ARG A 140 -10.41 -16.37 9.92
N MET A 141 -10.97 -16.48 8.71
CA MET A 141 -10.72 -15.54 7.62
C MET A 141 -11.12 -14.10 7.95
N GLN A 142 -12.31 -13.90 8.50
CA GLN A 142 -12.83 -12.56 8.80
C GLN A 142 -11.87 -11.75 9.69
N PRO A 143 -11.47 -12.22 10.89
CA PRO A 143 -10.55 -11.45 11.73
C PRO A 143 -9.14 -11.36 11.13
N LEU A 144 -8.67 -12.38 10.41
CA LEU A 144 -7.37 -12.32 9.72
C LEU A 144 -7.34 -11.22 8.65
N LEU A 145 -8.36 -11.15 7.79
CA LEU A 145 -8.45 -10.15 6.73
C LEU A 145 -8.58 -8.74 7.30
N VAL A 146 -9.39 -8.55 8.34
CA VAL A 146 -9.48 -7.26 9.04
C VAL A 146 -8.12 -6.87 9.62
N MET A 147 -7.41 -7.81 10.26
CA MET A 147 -6.11 -7.52 10.85
C MET A 147 -5.03 -7.24 9.78
N VAL A 148 -5.11 -7.88 8.62
CA VAL A 148 -4.25 -7.59 7.45
C VAL A 148 -4.50 -6.17 6.93
N ILE A 149 -5.76 -5.74 6.84
CA ILE A 149 -6.11 -4.36 6.44
C ILE A 149 -5.62 -3.36 7.50
N ILE A 150 -5.78 -3.64 8.78
CA ILE A 150 -5.27 -2.79 9.86
C ILE A 150 -3.75 -2.70 9.77
N ALA A 151 -3.06 -3.83 9.61
CA ALA A 151 -1.62 -3.90 9.48
C ALA A 151 -1.08 -3.07 8.30
N SER A 152 -1.72 -3.16 7.13
CA SER A 152 -1.31 -2.36 5.96
C SER A 152 -1.52 -0.87 6.19
N ASN A 153 -2.63 -0.46 6.81
CA ASN A 153 -2.87 0.96 7.09
C ASN A 153 -1.90 1.53 8.13
N ILE A 154 -1.60 0.78 9.20
CA ILE A 154 -0.59 1.21 10.18
C ILE A 154 0.76 1.36 9.49
N ALA A 155 1.18 0.39 8.68
CA ALA A 155 2.43 0.46 7.93
C ALA A 155 2.48 1.62 6.92
N GLY A 156 1.41 1.83 6.16
CA GLY A 156 1.30 2.93 5.20
C GLY A 156 1.43 4.30 5.88
N ALA A 157 0.85 4.44 7.07
CA ALA A 157 0.99 5.65 7.88
C ALA A 157 2.37 5.80 8.55
N SER A 158 3.10 4.69 8.79
CA SER A 158 4.41 4.68 9.44
C SER A 158 5.52 5.30 8.60
N THR A 159 5.41 5.25 7.27
CA THR A 159 6.48 5.71 6.37
C THR A 159 6.00 6.77 5.40
N MET A 160 6.96 7.58 4.95
CA MET A 160 6.69 8.65 3.99
C MET A 160 6.20 8.13 2.64
N ILE A 161 6.63 6.92 2.26
CA ILE A 161 6.41 6.31 0.95
C ILE A 161 5.27 5.29 0.95
N GLY A 162 4.77 4.90 2.12
CA GLY A 162 3.74 3.87 2.25
C GLY A 162 2.37 4.32 1.74
N ASP A 163 2.14 5.64 1.58
CA ASP A 163 0.90 6.18 1.03
C ASP A 163 1.11 7.55 0.35
N PHE A 164 0.26 7.87 -0.63
CA PHE A 164 0.31 9.10 -1.41
C PHE A 164 0.15 10.38 -0.58
N PRO A 165 -0.78 10.46 0.41
CA PRO A 165 -0.90 11.64 1.26
C PRO A 165 0.37 11.93 2.04
N ASN A 166 1.14 10.90 2.43
CA ASN A 166 2.38 11.05 3.19
C ASN A 166 3.50 11.67 2.33
N ILE A 167 3.58 11.28 1.06
CA ILE A 167 4.47 11.89 0.07
C ILE A 167 4.14 13.37 -0.12
N VAL A 168 2.85 13.67 -0.29
CA VAL A 168 2.38 15.03 -0.52
C VAL A 168 2.71 15.89 0.69
N ILE A 169 2.31 15.47 1.89
CA ILE A 169 2.50 16.27 3.10
C ILE A 169 3.98 16.44 3.44
N SER A 170 4.81 15.40 3.27
CA SER A 170 6.25 15.51 3.54
C SER A 170 6.93 16.51 2.61
N ARG A 171 6.53 16.54 1.33
CA ARG A 171 7.05 17.48 0.35
C ARG A 171 6.71 18.92 0.71
N TYR A 172 5.46 19.19 1.03
CA TYR A 172 5.00 20.54 1.38
C TYR A 172 5.51 20.99 2.76
N ALA A 173 5.56 20.09 3.73
CA ALA A 173 6.10 20.37 5.07
C ALA A 173 7.63 20.33 5.14
N ARG A 174 8.31 19.92 4.06
CA ARG A 174 9.77 19.77 3.95
C ARG A 174 10.36 18.86 5.04
N VAL A 175 9.65 17.77 5.34
CA VAL A 175 10.07 16.77 6.33
C VAL A 175 10.97 15.75 5.64
N SER A 176 12.11 15.41 6.24
CA SER A 176 13.00 14.37 5.71
C SER A 176 12.44 12.96 5.95
N PHE A 177 12.91 11.95 5.21
CA PHE A 177 12.47 10.56 5.39
C PHE A 177 12.66 10.07 6.83
N LEU A 178 13.84 10.34 7.41
CA LEU A 178 14.18 9.94 8.77
C LEU A 178 13.35 10.68 9.81
N ASP A 179 13.09 11.97 9.62
CA ASP A 179 12.23 12.74 10.52
C ASP A 179 10.80 12.20 10.49
N PHE A 180 10.26 11.91 9.30
CA PHE A 180 8.94 11.31 9.16
C PHE A 180 8.87 9.96 9.88
N LEU A 181 9.86 9.09 9.67
CA LEU A 181 9.92 7.78 10.31
C LEU A 181 10.05 7.90 11.84
N LYS A 182 10.75 8.92 12.35
CA LYS A 182 10.85 9.20 13.78
C LYS A 182 9.51 9.65 14.37
N TYR A 183 8.80 10.55 13.69
CA TYR A 183 7.53 11.10 14.17
C TYR A 183 6.34 10.14 14.02
N MET A 184 6.29 9.39 12.92
CA MET A 184 5.16 8.53 12.57
C MET A 184 5.49 7.05 12.77
N GLY A 185 6.64 6.61 12.28
CA GLY A 185 7.00 5.19 12.26
C GLY A 185 7.18 4.58 13.64
N LEU A 186 7.88 5.24 14.56
CA LEU A 186 8.12 4.68 15.89
C LEU A 186 6.82 4.57 16.73
N PRO A 187 5.95 5.60 16.83
CA PRO A 187 4.66 5.45 17.52
C PRO A 187 3.77 4.38 16.89
N LEU A 188 3.71 4.31 15.56
CA LEU A 188 2.87 3.35 14.85
C LEU A 188 3.42 1.91 14.92
N LEU A 189 4.72 1.72 15.11
CA LEU A 189 5.29 0.42 15.44
C LEU A 189 4.76 -0.09 16.81
N PHE A 190 4.68 0.78 17.82
CA PHE A 190 4.08 0.40 19.10
C PHE A 190 2.58 0.09 18.96
N LEU A 191 1.86 0.86 18.14
CA LEU A 191 0.46 0.57 17.82
C LEU A 191 0.32 -0.79 17.12
N MET A 192 1.23 -1.13 16.20
CA MET A 192 1.25 -2.44 15.53
C MET A 192 1.45 -3.57 16.54
N ILE A 193 2.40 -3.43 17.47
CA ILE A 193 2.62 -4.43 18.53
C ILE A 193 1.38 -4.59 19.41
N ALA A 194 0.77 -3.48 19.82
CA ALA A 194 -0.45 -3.48 20.63
C ALA A 194 -1.63 -4.15 19.89
N THR A 195 -1.81 -3.86 18.60
CA THR A 195 -2.89 -4.45 17.80
C THR A 195 -2.67 -5.95 17.53
N ILE A 196 -1.43 -6.40 17.30
CA ILE A 196 -1.10 -7.83 17.26
C ILE A 196 -1.44 -8.50 18.59
N PHE A 197 -1.06 -7.89 19.71
CA PHE A 197 -1.36 -8.43 21.03
C PHE A 197 -2.87 -8.57 21.25
N LEU A 198 -3.65 -7.54 20.93
CA LEU A 198 -5.12 -7.58 21.01
C LEU A 198 -5.73 -8.64 20.09
N TYR A 199 -5.22 -8.78 18.87
CA TYR A 199 -5.66 -9.81 17.93
C TYR A 199 -5.48 -11.23 18.52
N LEU A 200 -4.31 -11.51 19.13
CA LEU A 200 -4.03 -12.80 19.74
C LEU A 200 -4.92 -13.09 20.96
N GLN A 201 -5.27 -12.06 21.74
CA GLN A 201 -6.17 -12.18 22.90
C GLN A 201 -7.64 -12.34 22.49
N ALA A 202 -8.09 -11.62 21.45
CA ALA A 202 -9.47 -11.66 20.98
C ALA A 202 -9.79 -12.93 20.17
N PHE A 203 -8.79 -13.47 19.46
CA PHE A 203 -8.96 -14.65 18.59
C PHE A 203 -7.97 -15.77 18.96
N PRO A 204 -8.02 -16.31 20.19
CA PRO A 204 -7.17 -17.43 20.58
C PRO A 204 -7.59 -18.68 19.79
N TYR A 205 -6.63 -19.36 19.17
CA TYR A 205 -6.89 -20.62 18.48
C TYR A 205 -6.98 -21.75 19.50
N VAL A 206 -8.18 -22.28 19.71
CA VAL A 206 -8.47 -23.28 20.75
C VAL A 206 -7.90 -24.65 20.34
N LYS A 207 -7.42 -25.42 21.32
CA LYS A 207 -6.79 -26.75 21.11
C LYS A 207 -7.68 -27.75 20.34
N GLN A 208 -9.00 -27.67 20.50
CA GLN A 208 -9.97 -28.50 19.75
C GLN A 208 -10.06 -28.15 18.25
N GLU A 209 -9.88 -26.88 17.87
CA GLU A 209 -9.76 -26.48 16.46
C GLU A 209 -8.48 -27.08 15.85
N LYS A 210 -7.37 -27.10 16.61
CA LYS A 210 -6.09 -27.70 16.18
C LYS A 210 -6.21 -29.21 15.91
N GLU A 211 -7.00 -29.95 16.69
CA GLU A 211 -7.25 -31.39 16.49
C GLU A 211 -8.24 -31.68 15.36
N LYS A 212 -9.32 -30.89 15.20
CA LYS A 212 -10.23 -30.98 14.05
C LYS A 212 -9.52 -30.66 12.72
N ILE A 213 -8.65 -29.65 12.69
CA ILE A 213 -7.83 -29.31 11.52
C ILE A 213 -6.83 -30.44 11.20
N ARG A 214 -6.20 -31.03 12.23
CA ARG A 214 -5.28 -32.17 12.06
C ARG A 214 -5.96 -33.43 11.51
N SER A 215 -7.16 -33.74 12.00
CA SER A 215 -7.88 -34.98 11.66
C SER A 215 -8.61 -34.93 10.33
N PHE A 216 -9.00 -33.75 9.84
CA PHE A 216 -9.85 -33.64 8.65
C PHE A 216 -9.08 -33.69 7.30
N GLU A 217 -7.82 -33.23 7.17
CA GLU A 217 -7.30 -32.85 5.82
C GLU A 217 -5.80 -33.03 5.50
N HIS A 218 -5.05 -33.92 6.17
CA HIS A 218 -3.58 -33.91 6.03
C HIS A 218 -3.02 -34.20 4.62
N LYS A 219 -3.81 -34.76 3.68
CA LYS A 219 -3.36 -35.10 2.31
C LYS A 219 -4.07 -34.32 1.19
N TYR A 220 -5.35 -33.99 1.33
CA TYR A 220 -6.14 -33.41 0.23
C TYR A 220 -5.83 -31.92 -0.03
N HIS A 221 -5.75 -31.11 1.03
CA HIS A 221 -5.53 -29.66 0.90
C HIS A 221 -4.06 -29.30 0.69
N PHE A 222 -3.13 -30.12 1.19
CA PHE A 222 -1.72 -29.93 0.87
C PHE A 222 -1.47 -30.18 -0.63
N ASN A 223 -2.13 -31.16 -1.24
CA ASN A 223 -2.08 -31.35 -2.69
C ASN A 223 -2.77 -30.21 -3.45
N LEU A 224 -3.76 -29.52 -2.86
CA LEU A 224 -4.43 -28.36 -3.47
C LEU A 224 -3.53 -27.12 -3.42
N ILE A 225 -2.97 -26.81 -2.25
CA ILE A 225 -1.93 -25.78 -2.04
C ILE A 225 -0.75 -26.08 -2.96
N ARG A 226 -0.26 -27.32 -2.94
CA ARG A 226 0.84 -27.76 -3.78
C ARG A 226 0.46 -27.68 -5.26
N ARG A 227 -0.73 -28.08 -5.71
CA ARG A 227 -1.17 -27.89 -7.11
C ARG A 227 -1.22 -26.41 -7.52
N TYR A 228 -1.77 -25.54 -6.67
CA TYR A 228 -1.75 -24.10 -6.89
C TYR A 228 -0.32 -23.58 -6.99
N PHE A 229 0.60 -24.11 -6.18
CA PHE A 229 2.02 -23.79 -6.22
C PHE A 229 2.86 -24.64 -7.19
N ASN A 230 2.33 -25.67 -7.85
CA ASN A 230 3.07 -26.57 -8.75
C ASN A 230 3.10 -26.02 -10.17
N HIS A 231 2.10 -25.22 -10.57
CA HIS A 231 2.26 -24.31 -11.71
C HIS A 231 3.23 -23.15 -11.41
N ILE A 232 3.77 -23.11 -10.19
CA ILE A 232 4.66 -22.11 -9.62
C ILE A 232 5.95 -22.80 -9.10
N GLU A 233 6.10 -24.13 -9.21
CA GLU A 233 7.28 -24.89 -8.72
C GLU A 233 8.53 -24.57 -9.59
N GLU A 234 8.37 -23.88 -10.72
CA GLU A 234 9.46 -23.24 -11.47
C GLU A 234 9.90 -21.86 -10.94
N ILE A 235 9.24 -21.34 -9.91
CA ILE A 235 9.65 -20.10 -9.26
C ILE A 235 10.87 -20.37 -8.37
N THR A 236 12.01 -20.58 -9.00
CA THR A 236 13.31 -20.30 -8.39
C THR A 236 13.44 -18.79 -8.20
N PRO A 237 14.31 -18.29 -7.29
CA PRO A 237 14.69 -16.89 -7.29
C PRO A 237 15.24 -16.54 -8.67
N ASN A 238 14.39 -15.97 -9.52
CA ASN A 238 14.77 -15.60 -10.86
C ASN A 238 15.47 -14.24 -10.81
N PHE A 239 16.14 -13.89 -11.90
CA PHE A 239 16.81 -12.60 -12.02
C PHE A 239 15.89 -11.43 -11.66
N ARG A 240 14.60 -11.49 -12.01
CA ARG A 240 13.60 -10.45 -11.70
C ARG A 240 13.36 -10.27 -10.20
N MET A 241 13.35 -11.34 -9.41
CA MET A 241 13.24 -11.23 -7.95
C MET A 241 14.45 -10.58 -7.32
N VAL A 242 15.64 -11.03 -7.72
CA VAL A 242 16.89 -10.47 -7.22
C VAL A 242 16.95 -8.99 -7.57
N LEU A 243 16.60 -8.65 -8.81
CA LEU A 243 16.52 -7.27 -9.28
C LEU A 243 15.55 -6.45 -8.41
N VAL A 244 14.35 -6.94 -8.13
CA VAL A 244 13.38 -6.23 -7.26
C VAL A 244 13.89 -6.07 -5.83
N ILE A 245 14.55 -7.08 -5.25
CA ILE A 245 15.15 -6.97 -3.91
C ILE A 245 16.29 -5.96 -3.90
N VAL A 246 17.10 -5.92 -4.96
CA VAL A 246 18.20 -4.95 -5.11
C VAL A 246 17.66 -3.54 -5.30
N ILE A 247 16.65 -3.36 -6.15
CA ILE A 247 15.94 -2.08 -6.36
C ILE A 247 15.30 -1.62 -5.04
N PHE A 248 14.71 -2.54 -4.29
CA PHE A 248 14.13 -2.24 -2.99
C PHE A 248 15.20 -1.81 -1.97
N ALA A 249 16.32 -2.53 -1.90
CA ALA A 249 17.41 -2.18 -1.00
C ALA A 249 18.04 -0.83 -1.38
N SER A 250 18.25 -0.57 -2.68
CA SER A 250 18.79 0.70 -3.17
C SER A 250 17.81 1.85 -2.93
N MET A 251 16.50 1.61 -3.03
CA MET A 251 15.45 2.56 -2.69
C MET A 251 15.51 2.98 -1.22
N VAL A 252 15.61 2.02 -0.29
CA VAL A 252 15.72 2.31 1.15
C VAL A 252 16.98 3.12 1.45
N ILE A 253 18.11 2.72 0.89
CA ILE A 253 19.38 3.45 1.04
C ILE A 253 19.27 4.85 0.43
N GLY A 254 18.66 4.95 -0.74
CA GLY A 254 18.42 6.21 -1.45
C GLY A 254 17.66 7.20 -0.60
N PHE A 255 16.58 6.79 0.07
CA PHE A 255 15.79 7.69 0.92
C PHE A 255 16.51 8.19 2.17
N ILE A 256 17.52 7.46 2.64
CA ILE A 256 18.33 7.87 3.79
C ILE A 256 19.37 8.90 3.36
N ILE A 257 19.93 8.76 2.17
CA ILE A 257 21.10 9.54 1.72
C ILE A 257 20.69 10.77 0.90
N VAL A 258 19.63 10.66 0.10
CA VAL A 258 19.27 11.63 -0.94
C VAL A 258 17.84 12.10 -0.72
N PRO A 259 17.51 13.37 -1.06
CA PRO A 259 16.12 13.83 -1.05
C PRO A 259 15.23 12.90 -1.89
N VAL A 260 14.03 12.69 -1.38
CA VAL A 260 13.09 11.67 -1.82
C VAL A 260 12.79 11.77 -3.32
N ASP A 261 12.70 12.99 -3.86
CA ASP A 261 12.44 13.26 -5.28
C ASP A 261 13.44 12.55 -6.21
N TYR A 262 14.74 12.57 -5.87
CA TYR A 262 15.79 12.00 -6.72
C TYR A 262 15.79 10.48 -6.71
N VAL A 263 15.40 9.88 -5.58
CA VAL A 263 15.29 8.42 -5.44
C VAL A 263 14.21 7.89 -6.38
N PHE A 264 13.08 8.57 -6.45
CA PHE A 264 12.00 8.18 -7.35
C PHE A 264 12.33 8.37 -8.82
N ILE A 265 13.03 9.45 -9.17
CA ILE A 265 13.53 9.62 -10.54
C ILE A 265 14.48 8.46 -10.92
N ALA A 266 15.41 8.09 -10.03
CA ALA A 266 16.31 6.96 -10.26
C ALA A 266 15.57 5.62 -10.39
N LEU A 267 14.54 5.41 -9.57
CA LEU A 267 13.71 4.21 -9.62
C LEU A 267 12.85 4.11 -10.87
N LEU A 268 12.36 5.24 -11.40
CA LEU A 268 11.63 5.26 -12.67
C LEU A 268 12.49 4.69 -13.80
N PHE A 269 13.78 5.04 -13.85
CA PHE A 269 14.73 4.50 -14.83
C PHE A 269 15.07 3.02 -14.60
N MET A 270 15.10 2.57 -13.34
CA MET A 270 15.36 1.16 -13.02
C MET A 270 14.15 0.26 -13.29
N ALA A 271 12.92 0.77 -13.12
CA ALA A 271 11.69 0.01 -13.28
C ALA A 271 11.25 -0.19 -14.74
N THR A 272 11.89 0.52 -15.69
CA THR A 272 11.68 0.35 -17.13
C THR A 272 12.52 -0.77 -17.77
N VAL A 273 13.38 -1.44 -16.99
CA VAL A 273 14.27 -2.54 -17.43
C VAL A 273 13.69 -3.90 -17.02
#